data_AF-A0ABD3QXW7-F1
#
_entry.id   AF-A0ABD3QXW7-F1
#
_cell.length_a   1.000
_cell.length_b   1.000
_cell.length_c   1.000
_cell.angle_alpha   90.00
_cell.angle_beta   90.00
_cell.angle_gamma   90.00
#
_symmetry.space_group_name_H-M   'P 1'
#
loop_
_entity.id
_entity.type
_entity.pdbx_description
1 polymer ?
#
loop_
_entity_poly.entity_id
_entity_poly.type
_entity_poly.pdbx_seq_one_letter_code
_entity_poly.pdbx_strand_id
1 'polypeptide(L)'
;MVYNRVQQQQQKNKSRIDPRIMTAQLAALGFCGADDSVNPRLIALLAHNYPLVEWGILFRPDKEGLPRYATLDWVRRLSSILNIDGGNSRTRKVRLAAHLCGSHVNDLLTSSTRSSSAEAIDGFLAQLYQWGFRRVQVNATAVNGVYTDNLAHESTIRSFLRTVSCHRNLEFIVQKNEETEPLWSGLLGEEMQENVVFLHDESKGTGKVASGGWCEDGRFVSTSRRIVGFAGGIKPSNVQSAIQNAIEASNKSGAKEFWIDMESGVRTKLLPSEMEGKDDVFDLAKCYECIDIVCGLGLMSHPPDLR
;
A
#
# COMPACT_ATOMS: atom_id res chain seq x y z
N MET A 1 -5.86 49.98 11.73
CA MET A 1 -5.27 49.72 10.39
C MET A 1 -4.02 48.83 10.39
N VAL A 2 -3.53 48.35 11.55
CA VAL A 2 -2.31 47.51 11.63
C VAL A 2 -2.63 46.00 11.71
N TYR A 3 -3.82 45.64 12.20
CA TYR A 3 -4.24 44.25 12.40
C TYR A 3 -4.52 43.45 11.10
N ASN A 4 -4.93 44.15 10.03
CA ASN A 4 -5.20 43.52 8.72
C ASN A 4 -3.94 43.22 7.89
N ARG A 5 -2.77 43.78 8.23
CA ARG A 5 -1.52 43.50 7.51
C ARG A 5 -0.85 42.20 7.96
N VAL A 6 -1.00 41.81 9.23
CA VAL A 6 -0.41 40.57 9.77
C VAL A 6 -1.12 39.34 9.23
N GLN A 7 -2.45 39.39 9.09
CA GLN A 7 -3.25 38.30 8.51
C GLN A 7 -2.99 38.11 7.00
N GLN A 8 -2.79 39.20 6.23
CA GLN A 8 -2.44 39.11 4.81
C GLN A 8 -0.99 38.64 4.55
N GLN A 9 -0.09 38.79 5.52
CA GLN A 9 1.28 38.27 5.43
C GLN A 9 1.39 36.79 5.84
N GLN A 10 0.54 36.31 6.74
CA GLN A 10 0.50 34.89 7.13
C GLN A 10 -0.15 33.98 6.07
N GLN A 11 -0.94 34.54 5.15
CA GLN A 11 -1.54 33.78 4.03
C GLN A 11 -0.65 33.65 2.79
N LYS A 12 0.54 34.29 2.79
CA LYS A 12 1.51 34.27 1.68
C LYS A 12 2.68 33.30 1.86
N ASN A 13 2.78 32.60 3.00
CA ASN A 13 3.76 31.53 3.22
C ASN A 13 3.14 30.13 3.06
N LYS A 14 2.31 29.92 2.03
CA LYS A 14 2.22 28.57 1.45
C LYS A 14 3.59 28.32 0.85
N SER A 15 4.37 27.44 1.46
CA SER A 15 5.64 26.94 0.93
C SER A 15 5.36 26.32 -0.44
N ARG A 16 5.39 27.15 -1.48
CA ARG A 16 5.47 26.69 -2.86
C ARG A 16 6.84 26.05 -2.97
N ILE A 17 6.84 24.72 -2.93
CA ILE A 17 7.99 23.89 -3.23
C ILE A 17 8.51 24.33 -4.60
N ASP A 18 9.82 24.59 -4.72
CA ASP A 18 10.42 25.06 -5.98
C ASP A 18 10.13 24.00 -7.06
N PRO A 19 9.44 24.37 -8.16
CA PRO A 19 9.10 23.44 -9.25
C PRO A 19 10.34 22.84 -9.94
N ARG A 20 11.55 23.33 -9.66
CA ARG A 20 12.81 22.74 -10.13
C ARG A 20 13.34 21.58 -9.27
N ILE A 21 12.68 21.25 -8.16
CA ILE A 21 13.10 20.21 -7.19
C ILE A 21 12.24 18.93 -7.25
N MET A 22 11.12 18.92 -7.98
CA MET A 22 10.26 17.73 -8.10
C MET A 22 10.55 16.91 -9.36
N THR A 23 11.32 15.84 -9.24
CA THR A 23 11.46 14.85 -10.32
C THR A 23 10.64 13.59 -10.07
N ALA A 24 10.48 13.15 -8.81
CA ALA A 24 9.68 11.96 -8.49
C ALA A 24 8.16 12.25 -8.53
N GLN A 25 7.41 11.42 -9.26
CA GLN A 25 5.95 11.52 -9.40
C GLN A 25 5.22 10.60 -8.43
N LEU A 26 4.07 11.05 -7.92
CA LEU A 26 3.20 10.19 -7.12
C LEU A 26 2.57 9.12 -8.01
N ALA A 27 3.02 7.88 -7.85
CA ALA A 27 2.48 6.72 -8.54
C ALA A 27 1.20 6.24 -7.89
N ALA A 28 1.07 6.19 -6.55
CA ALA A 28 -0.17 5.80 -5.86
C ALA A 28 -0.31 6.40 -4.46
N LEU A 29 -1.56 6.57 -4.03
CA LEU A 29 -1.97 6.93 -2.67
C LEU A 29 -2.70 5.74 -2.04
N GLY A 30 -2.00 4.96 -1.22
CA GLY A 30 -2.49 3.71 -0.65
C GLY A 30 -3.31 3.92 0.63
N PHE A 31 -4.48 3.29 0.67
CA PHE A 31 -5.28 3.12 1.89
C PHE A 31 -5.50 1.63 2.13
N CYS A 32 -4.81 1.11 3.13
CA CYS A 32 -4.77 -0.29 3.49
C CYS A 32 -5.67 -0.59 4.69
N GLY A 33 -6.24 -1.80 4.73
CA GLY A 33 -7.09 -2.24 5.84
C GLY A 33 -8.57 -2.03 5.64
N ALA A 34 -9.04 -1.80 4.41
CA ALA A 34 -10.49 -1.76 4.17
C ALA A 34 -11.11 -3.14 4.46
N ASP A 35 -12.24 -3.14 5.18
CA ASP A 35 -12.91 -4.31 5.71
C ASP A 35 -14.43 -4.15 5.75
N ASP A 36 -15.13 -5.07 6.40
CA ASP A 36 -16.59 -5.11 6.52
C ASP A 36 -17.21 -3.89 7.23
N SER A 37 -16.42 -3.02 7.88
CA SER A 37 -16.92 -1.77 8.47
C SER A 37 -17.26 -0.69 7.43
N VAL A 38 -16.83 -0.85 6.17
CA VAL A 38 -17.09 0.09 5.08
C VAL A 38 -17.82 -0.59 3.92
N ASN A 39 -18.81 0.09 3.32
CA ASN A 39 -19.54 -0.45 2.17
C ASN A 39 -18.65 -0.42 0.91
N PRO A 40 -18.47 -1.55 0.18
CA PRO A 40 -17.60 -1.61 -0.99
C PRO A 40 -18.05 -0.68 -2.14
N ARG A 41 -19.33 -0.27 -2.20
CA ARG A 41 -19.81 0.72 -3.18
C ARG A 41 -19.22 2.11 -2.95
N LEU A 42 -18.97 2.49 -1.70
CA LEU A 42 -18.36 3.78 -1.37
C LEU A 42 -16.89 3.81 -1.78
N ILE A 43 -16.18 2.69 -1.59
CA ILE A 43 -14.82 2.50 -2.09
C ILE A 43 -14.79 2.62 -3.61
N ALA A 44 -15.69 1.93 -4.32
CA ALA A 44 -15.76 2.01 -5.78
C ALA A 44 -16.01 3.44 -6.27
N LEU A 45 -16.89 4.20 -5.60
CA LEU A 45 -17.14 5.60 -5.93
C LEU A 45 -15.90 6.47 -5.78
N LEU A 46 -15.15 6.34 -4.68
CA LEU A 46 -13.91 7.09 -4.48
C LEU A 46 -12.83 6.64 -5.48
N ALA A 47 -12.69 5.34 -5.70
CA ALA A 47 -11.70 4.78 -6.61
C ALA A 47 -11.89 5.24 -8.07
N HIS A 48 -13.14 5.37 -8.51
CA HIS A 48 -13.46 5.87 -9.85
C HIS A 48 -13.10 7.35 -10.01
N ASN A 49 -13.32 8.14 -8.96
CA ASN A 49 -13.07 9.58 -8.95
C ASN A 49 -11.59 9.94 -8.73
N TYR A 50 -10.83 9.07 -8.08
CA TYR A 50 -9.43 9.30 -7.75
C TYR A 50 -8.55 8.14 -8.25
N PRO A 51 -8.17 8.11 -9.54
CA PRO A 51 -7.45 6.98 -10.13
C PRO A 51 -6.04 6.71 -9.58
N LEU A 52 -5.46 7.64 -8.81
CA LEU A 52 -4.20 7.43 -8.11
C LEU A 52 -4.38 6.73 -6.76
N VAL A 53 -5.59 6.70 -6.21
CA VAL A 53 -5.90 5.99 -4.97
C VAL A 53 -5.82 4.49 -5.21
N GLU A 54 -5.13 3.81 -4.31
CA GLU A 54 -5.02 2.35 -4.27
C GLU A 54 -5.60 1.83 -2.95
N TRP A 55 -6.38 0.75 -3.05
CA TRP A 55 -7.02 0.13 -1.88
C TRP A 55 -6.29 -1.17 -1.52
N GLY A 56 -5.68 -1.17 -0.34
CA GLY A 56 -5.00 -2.32 0.24
C GLY A 56 -5.97 -3.19 1.03
N ILE A 57 -6.11 -4.46 0.65
CA ILE A 57 -6.96 -5.44 1.35
C ILE A 57 -6.05 -6.49 1.99
N LEU A 58 -6.18 -6.69 3.32
CA LEU A 58 -5.38 -7.69 4.03
C LEU A 58 -6.00 -9.07 3.89
N PHE A 59 -5.16 -10.06 3.60
CA PHE A 59 -5.50 -11.46 3.54
C PHE A 59 -4.74 -12.23 4.62
N ARG A 60 -5.48 -12.57 5.67
CA ARG A 60 -4.99 -13.37 6.80
C ARG A 60 -6.10 -14.35 7.22
N PRO A 61 -6.05 -15.62 6.79
CA PRO A 61 -7.18 -16.54 6.95
C PRO A 61 -7.66 -16.71 8.40
N ASP A 62 -6.75 -16.69 9.38
CA ASP A 62 -7.09 -16.82 10.81
C ASP A 62 -7.72 -15.55 11.42
N LYS A 63 -7.80 -14.44 10.67
CA LYS A 63 -8.34 -13.16 11.11
C LYS A 63 -9.49 -12.64 10.24
N GLU A 64 -9.94 -13.42 9.25
CA GLU A 64 -11.03 -13.02 8.36
C GLU A 64 -12.27 -12.54 9.14
N GLY A 65 -12.84 -11.40 8.76
CA GLY A 65 -14.01 -10.78 9.38
C GLY A 65 -13.73 -10.00 10.66
N LEU A 66 -12.48 -9.98 11.14
CA LEU A 66 -12.04 -9.10 12.23
C LEU A 66 -11.66 -7.71 11.67
N PRO A 67 -11.59 -6.66 12.51
CA PRO A 67 -11.12 -5.36 12.07
C PRO A 67 -9.80 -5.44 11.29
N ARG A 68 -9.76 -4.75 10.14
CA ARG A 68 -8.71 -4.70 9.10
C ARG A 68 -8.71 -5.86 8.11
N TYR A 69 -9.41 -6.96 8.41
CA TYR A 69 -9.38 -8.18 7.62
C TYR A 69 -10.77 -8.46 7.05
N ALA A 70 -10.99 -8.01 5.81
CA ALA A 70 -12.25 -8.20 5.11
C ALA A 70 -12.65 -9.68 4.99
N THR A 71 -13.95 -9.96 5.08
CA THR A 71 -14.50 -11.25 4.66
C THR A 71 -14.33 -11.48 3.16
N LEU A 72 -14.22 -12.73 2.74
CA LEU A 72 -14.16 -13.07 1.30
C LEU A 72 -15.43 -12.63 0.56
N ASP A 73 -16.59 -12.63 1.23
CA ASP A 73 -17.83 -12.14 0.65
C ASP A 73 -17.80 -10.62 0.43
N TRP A 74 -17.18 -9.87 1.33
CA TRP A 74 -16.91 -8.45 1.10
C TRP A 74 -15.98 -8.24 -0.10
N VAL A 75 -14.88 -9.00 -0.20
CA VAL A 75 -13.93 -8.91 -1.32
C VAL A 75 -14.58 -9.25 -2.66
N ARG A 76 -15.38 -10.31 -2.71
CA ARG A 76 -16.14 -10.70 -3.92
C ARG A 76 -17.13 -9.63 -4.34
N ARG A 77 -17.84 -8.99 -3.38
CA ARG A 77 -18.74 -7.87 -3.68
C ARG A 77 -17.98 -6.68 -4.24
N LEU A 78 -16.86 -6.30 -3.62
CA LEU A 78 -16.00 -5.23 -4.15
C LEU A 78 -15.55 -5.53 -5.58
N SER A 79 -14.99 -6.72 -5.79
CA SER A 79 -14.56 -7.17 -7.12
C SER A 79 -15.69 -7.15 -8.15
N SER A 80 -16.87 -7.64 -7.79
CA SER A 80 -18.05 -7.61 -8.66
C SER A 80 -18.43 -6.18 -9.05
N ILE A 81 -18.46 -5.25 -8.09
CA ILE A 81 -18.78 -3.84 -8.36
C ILE A 81 -17.77 -3.24 -9.34
N LEU A 82 -16.48 -3.50 -9.12
CA LEU A 82 -15.41 -2.96 -9.96
C LEU A 82 -15.36 -3.59 -11.37
N ASN A 83 -15.80 -4.84 -11.51
CA ASN A 83 -15.83 -5.56 -12.78
C ASN A 83 -17.10 -5.30 -13.61
N ILE A 84 -18.22 -4.89 -12.99
CA ILE A 84 -19.46 -4.53 -13.71
C ILE A 84 -19.24 -3.36 -14.67
N ASP A 85 -18.29 -2.47 -14.38
CA ASP A 85 -17.98 -1.30 -15.20
C ASP A 85 -17.10 -1.61 -16.44
N GLY A 86 -16.77 -2.89 -16.71
CA GLY A 86 -15.57 -3.27 -17.49
C GLY A 86 -15.75 -3.98 -18.83
N GLY A 87 -16.94 -4.04 -19.44
CA GLY A 87 -17.13 -4.64 -20.77
C GLY A 87 -16.82 -3.70 -21.96
N ASN A 88 -16.94 -2.38 -21.80
CA ASN A 88 -16.98 -1.49 -22.97
C ASN A 88 -16.52 -0.03 -22.76
N SER A 89 -15.82 0.33 -21.67
CA SER A 89 -15.46 1.74 -21.44
C SER A 89 -13.98 1.95 -21.16
N ARG A 90 -13.44 3.05 -21.70
CA ARG A 90 -12.10 3.61 -21.50
C ARG A 90 -11.86 4.09 -20.06
N THR A 91 -12.59 3.56 -19.08
CA THR A 91 -12.50 3.94 -17.66
C THR A 91 -11.22 3.34 -17.07
N ARG A 92 -10.44 4.18 -16.36
CA ARG A 92 -9.20 3.76 -15.70
C ARG A 92 -9.53 2.67 -14.69
N LYS A 93 -8.78 1.56 -14.72
CA LYS A 93 -8.95 0.45 -13.78
C LYS A 93 -8.70 0.94 -12.35
N VAL A 94 -9.62 0.61 -11.45
CA VAL A 94 -9.44 0.78 -10.00
C VAL A 94 -8.21 0.00 -9.54
N ARG A 95 -7.45 0.59 -8.62
CA ARG A 95 -6.20 0.01 -8.12
C ARG A 95 -6.44 -0.71 -6.81
N LEU A 96 -6.13 -2.00 -6.82
CA LEU A 96 -6.22 -2.87 -5.66
C LEU A 96 -4.85 -3.53 -5.41
N ALA A 97 -4.44 -3.50 -4.15
CA ALA A 97 -3.27 -4.22 -3.65
C ALA A 97 -3.70 -5.27 -2.61
N ALA A 98 -3.23 -6.50 -2.76
CA ALA A 98 -3.48 -7.58 -1.81
C ALA A 98 -2.32 -7.64 -0.81
N HIS A 99 -2.59 -7.52 0.47
CA HIS A 99 -1.58 -7.58 1.53
C HIS A 99 -1.64 -8.97 2.17
N LEU A 100 -0.73 -9.85 1.76
CA LEU A 100 -0.68 -11.21 2.26
C LEU A 100 -0.01 -11.23 3.64
N CYS A 101 -0.62 -11.96 4.57
CA CYS A 101 -0.12 -12.24 5.91
C CYS A 101 -0.31 -13.74 6.23
N GLY A 102 0.23 -14.20 7.36
CA GLY A 102 -0.03 -15.53 7.91
C GLY A 102 0.34 -16.67 6.96
N SER A 103 -0.54 -17.67 6.87
CA SER A 103 -0.33 -18.85 6.03
C SER A 103 -0.10 -18.51 4.56
N HIS A 104 -0.72 -17.47 4.00
CA HIS A 104 -0.47 -17.09 2.61
C HIS A 104 0.98 -16.69 2.34
N VAL A 105 1.61 -15.96 3.27
CA VAL A 105 3.03 -15.62 3.14
C VAL A 105 3.89 -16.85 3.39
N ASN A 106 3.56 -17.67 4.38
CA ASN A 106 4.29 -18.90 4.65
C ASN A 106 4.28 -19.84 3.42
N ASP A 107 3.13 -20.03 2.78
CA ASP A 107 2.98 -20.86 1.57
C ASP A 107 3.77 -20.26 0.39
N LEU A 108 3.71 -18.93 0.22
CA LEU A 108 4.49 -18.20 -0.80
C LEU A 108 5.99 -18.39 -0.60
N LEU A 109 6.47 -18.34 0.64
CA LEU A 109 7.89 -18.37 0.99
C LEU A 109 8.46 -19.78 1.20
N THR A 110 7.63 -20.82 1.34
CA THR A 110 8.12 -22.19 1.62
C THR A 110 7.78 -23.22 0.56
N SER A 111 6.98 -22.85 -0.45
CA SER A 111 6.55 -23.79 -1.46
C SER A 111 7.69 -24.19 -2.41
N SER A 112 8.01 -25.48 -2.46
CA SER A 112 8.82 -26.07 -3.53
C SER A 112 7.96 -26.38 -4.76
N THR A 113 8.57 -26.51 -5.93
CA THR A 113 7.82 -26.77 -7.17
C THR A 113 6.92 -28.00 -7.04
N ARG A 114 5.63 -27.83 -7.36
CA ARG A 114 4.60 -28.89 -7.33
C ARG A 114 4.22 -29.44 -5.94
N SER A 115 4.40 -28.67 -4.86
CA SER A 115 3.76 -28.99 -3.56
C SER A 115 2.29 -28.57 -3.55
N SER A 116 1.46 -29.18 -2.69
CA SER A 116 0.07 -28.73 -2.49
C SER A 116 -0.02 -27.29 -2.00
N SER A 117 0.93 -26.84 -1.17
CA SER A 117 1.05 -25.44 -0.76
C SER A 117 1.35 -24.50 -1.94
N ALA A 118 2.18 -24.94 -2.90
CA ALA A 118 2.44 -24.21 -4.12
C ALA A 118 1.17 -24.02 -4.96
N GLU A 119 0.44 -25.11 -5.18
CA GLU A 119 -0.81 -25.07 -5.95
C GLU A 119 -1.86 -24.18 -5.29
N ALA A 120 -1.96 -24.22 -3.97
CA ALA A 120 -2.88 -23.38 -3.21
C ALA A 120 -2.54 -21.89 -3.34
N ILE A 121 -1.28 -21.50 -3.13
CA ILE A 121 -0.88 -20.09 -3.25
C ILE A 121 -0.94 -19.60 -4.70
N ASP A 122 -0.54 -20.42 -5.67
CA ASP A 122 -0.61 -20.08 -7.10
C ASP A 122 -2.06 -19.90 -7.55
N GLY A 123 -2.96 -20.80 -7.14
CA GLY A 123 -4.39 -20.69 -7.38
C GLY A 123 -4.98 -19.43 -6.76
N PHE A 124 -4.57 -19.09 -5.54
CA PHE A 124 -5.03 -17.88 -4.86
C PHE A 124 -4.54 -16.59 -5.53
N LEU A 125 -3.26 -16.51 -5.93
CA LEU A 125 -2.72 -15.36 -6.67
C LEU A 125 -3.41 -15.18 -8.03
N ALA A 126 -3.70 -16.27 -8.74
CA ALA A 126 -4.49 -16.23 -9.96
C ALA A 126 -5.91 -15.70 -9.70
N GLN A 127 -6.54 -16.12 -8.59
CA GLN A 127 -7.85 -15.63 -8.19
C GLN A 127 -7.84 -14.14 -7.84
N LEU A 128 -6.82 -13.65 -7.14
CA LEU A 128 -6.63 -12.21 -6.86
C LEU A 128 -6.56 -11.41 -8.16
N TYR A 129 -5.80 -11.88 -9.15
CA TYR A 129 -5.72 -11.21 -10.45
C TYR A 129 -7.10 -11.10 -11.13
N GLN A 130 -7.89 -12.18 -11.10
CA GLN A 130 -9.27 -12.19 -11.62
C GLN A 130 -10.18 -11.23 -10.84
N TRP A 131 -9.96 -11.08 -9.53
CA TRP A 131 -10.71 -10.13 -8.71
C TRP A 131 -10.33 -8.67 -8.94
N GLY A 132 -9.30 -8.39 -9.73
CA GLY A 132 -8.87 -7.04 -10.09
C GLY A 132 -7.60 -6.57 -9.39
N PHE A 133 -7.02 -7.38 -8.50
CA PHE A 133 -5.75 -7.05 -7.86
C PHE A 133 -4.61 -7.06 -8.88
N ARG A 134 -3.71 -6.08 -8.76
CA ARG A 134 -2.54 -5.96 -9.64
C ARG A 134 -1.24 -5.88 -8.87
N ARG A 135 -1.30 -5.66 -7.56
CA ARG A 135 -0.15 -5.65 -6.66
C ARG A 135 -0.38 -6.62 -5.51
N VAL A 136 0.69 -7.26 -5.05
CA VAL A 136 0.68 -8.19 -3.92
C VAL A 136 1.81 -7.81 -2.98
N GLN A 137 1.47 -7.39 -1.77
CA GLN A 137 2.43 -7.11 -0.72
C GLN A 137 2.66 -8.33 0.15
N VAL A 138 3.93 -8.67 0.36
CA VAL A 138 4.37 -9.79 1.19
C VAL A 138 4.79 -9.23 2.55
N ASN A 139 3.90 -9.35 3.55
CA ASN A 139 4.14 -8.86 4.91
C ASN A 139 4.79 -9.94 5.78
N ALA A 140 6.07 -10.20 5.52
CA ALA A 140 6.82 -11.32 6.12
C ALA A 140 7.30 -11.07 7.57
N THR A 141 6.40 -10.66 8.47
CA THR A 141 6.71 -10.40 9.89
C THR A 141 5.94 -11.32 10.84
N ALA A 142 6.51 -11.57 12.02
CA ALA A 142 5.93 -12.40 13.06
C ALA A 142 4.60 -11.85 13.58
N VAL A 143 4.46 -10.52 13.69
CA VAL A 143 3.17 -9.89 14.06
C VAL A 143 2.05 -10.22 13.06
N ASN A 144 2.42 -10.45 11.79
CA ASN A 144 1.53 -10.87 10.73
C ASN A 144 1.34 -12.39 10.65
N GLY A 145 1.88 -13.16 11.60
CA GLY A 145 1.73 -14.62 11.67
C GLY A 145 2.66 -15.39 10.72
N VAL A 146 3.77 -14.78 10.30
CA VAL A 146 4.76 -15.38 9.39
C VAL A 146 5.91 -16.00 10.18
N TYR A 147 6.41 -17.15 9.73
CA TYR A 147 7.62 -17.76 10.28
C TYR A 147 8.86 -17.02 9.79
N THR A 148 9.52 -16.30 10.68
CA THR A 148 10.65 -15.42 10.32
C THR A 148 12.02 -16.11 10.38
N ASP A 149 12.11 -17.28 11.02
CA ASP A 149 13.39 -17.96 11.30
C ASP A 149 14.16 -18.34 10.03
N ASN A 150 13.46 -18.58 8.92
CA ASN A 150 14.04 -19.08 7.68
C ASN A 150 14.04 -18.05 6.54
N LEU A 151 13.86 -16.76 6.84
CA LEU A 151 13.75 -15.72 5.81
C LEU A 151 15.00 -15.57 4.94
N ALA A 152 16.20 -15.83 5.48
CA ALA A 152 17.47 -15.83 4.73
C ALA A 152 17.77 -17.15 4.00
N HIS A 153 16.97 -18.21 4.23
CA HIS A 153 17.30 -19.52 3.69
C HIS A 153 17.16 -19.51 2.16
N GLU A 154 18.10 -20.13 1.44
CA GLU A 154 18.13 -20.16 -0.04
C GLU A 154 16.82 -20.71 -0.63
N SER A 155 16.21 -21.69 0.02
CA SER A 155 14.90 -22.23 -0.39
C SER A 155 13.78 -21.18 -0.33
N THR A 156 13.84 -20.26 0.63
CA THR A 156 12.86 -19.18 0.82
C THR A 156 12.97 -18.17 -0.31
N ILE A 157 14.19 -17.74 -0.62
CA ILE A 157 14.48 -16.83 -1.73
C ILE A 157 14.04 -17.45 -3.06
N ARG A 158 14.38 -18.72 -3.30
CA ARG A 158 13.95 -19.45 -4.50
C ARG A 158 12.44 -19.63 -4.60
N SER A 159 11.75 -19.86 -3.48
CA SER A 159 10.28 -19.96 -3.44
C SER A 159 9.62 -18.65 -3.85
N PHE A 160 10.12 -17.53 -3.30
CA PHE A 160 9.66 -16.19 -3.67
C PHE A 160 9.88 -15.94 -5.17
N LEU A 161 11.11 -16.10 -5.67
CA LEU A 161 11.45 -15.85 -7.08
C LEU A 161 10.66 -16.74 -8.04
N ARG A 162 10.40 -18.00 -7.67
CA ARG A 162 9.52 -18.89 -8.45
C ARG A 162 8.11 -18.32 -8.53
N THR A 163 7.55 -17.88 -7.41
CA THR A 163 6.20 -17.32 -7.35
C THR A 163 6.10 -16.07 -8.23
N VAL A 164 7.04 -15.14 -8.10
CA VAL A 164 7.09 -13.91 -8.92
C VAL A 164 7.18 -14.26 -10.42
N SER A 165 7.97 -15.28 -10.77
CA SER A 165 8.12 -15.76 -12.16
C SER A 165 6.85 -16.35 -12.74
N CYS A 166 6.06 -17.07 -11.93
CA CYS A 166 4.79 -17.69 -12.34
C CYS A 166 3.67 -16.66 -12.50
N HIS A 167 3.75 -15.53 -11.80
CA HIS A 167 2.70 -14.51 -11.75
C HIS A 167 3.17 -13.15 -12.27
N ARG A 168 3.76 -13.10 -13.47
CA ARG A 168 4.28 -11.86 -14.08
C ARG A 168 3.27 -10.73 -14.29
N ASN A 169 1.97 -11.04 -14.22
CA ASN A 169 0.90 -10.06 -14.32
C ASN A 169 0.62 -9.33 -12.98
N LEU A 170 1.30 -9.72 -11.91
CA LEU A 170 1.25 -9.11 -10.59
C LEU A 170 2.59 -8.44 -10.27
N GLU A 171 2.54 -7.25 -9.69
CA GLU A 171 3.68 -6.59 -9.07
C GLU A 171 3.78 -7.02 -7.60
N PHE A 172 4.92 -7.54 -7.18
CA PHE A 172 5.17 -7.98 -5.83
C PHE A 172 5.88 -6.90 -5.03
N ILE A 173 5.31 -6.54 -3.89
CA ILE A 173 5.84 -5.55 -2.96
C ILE A 173 6.51 -6.29 -1.80
N VAL A 174 7.82 -6.11 -1.65
CA VAL A 174 8.58 -6.63 -0.51
C VAL A 174 8.61 -5.56 0.56
N GLN A 175 8.05 -5.87 1.74
CA GLN A 175 8.14 -4.99 2.90
C GLN A 175 9.57 -4.99 3.43
N LYS A 176 10.19 -3.81 3.54
CA LYS A 176 11.52 -3.60 4.10
C LYS A 176 11.41 -3.00 5.49
N ASN A 177 11.94 -3.73 6.46
CA ASN A 177 12.26 -3.33 7.82
C ASN A 177 13.39 -4.23 8.35
N GLU A 178 13.82 -4.00 9.59
CA GLU A 178 14.85 -4.81 10.26
C GLU A 178 14.50 -6.31 10.33
N GLU A 179 13.23 -6.66 10.58
CA GLU A 179 12.81 -8.06 10.76
C GLU A 179 12.78 -8.83 9.44
N THR A 180 12.49 -8.15 8.34
CA THR A 180 12.46 -8.70 6.98
C THR A 180 13.81 -8.60 6.27
N GLU A 181 14.85 -8.08 6.94
CA GLU A 181 16.21 -8.01 6.41
C GLU A 181 16.75 -9.30 5.82
N PRO A 182 16.60 -10.45 6.49
CA PRO A 182 17.07 -11.71 5.93
C PRO A 182 16.45 -12.03 4.55
N LEU A 183 15.20 -11.62 4.30
CA LEU A 183 14.51 -11.80 3.02
C LEU A 183 14.98 -10.79 1.97
N TRP A 184 14.87 -9.49 2.25
CA TRP A 184 15.16 -8.48 1.22
C TRP A 184 16.65 -8.41 0.88
N SER A 185 17.55 -8.72 1.83
CA SER A 185 18.99 -8.77 1.56
C SER A 185 19.35 -9.95 0.66
N GLY A 186 18.73 -11.11 0.87
CA GLY A 186 18.86 -12.27 -0.01
C GLY A 186 18.37 -11.96 -1.43
N LEU A 187 17.23 -11.29 -1.56
CA LEU A 187 16.69 -10.89 -2.87
C LEU A 187 17.58 -9.88 -3.60
N LEU A 188 18.23 -8.95 -2.89
CA LEU A 188 19.20 -8.02 -3.51
C LEU A 188 20.49 -8.72 -4.00
N GLY A 189 20.77 -9.93 -3.54
CA GLY A 189 21.87 -10.76 -4.04
C GLY A 189 21.57 -11.48 -5.36
N GLU A 190 20.30 -11.46 -5.80
CA GLU A 190 19.81 -12.17 -6.97
C GLU A 190 19.56 -11.20 -8.14
N GLU A 191 19.35 -11.75 -9.35
CA GLU A 191 18.88 -10.94 -10.48
C GLU A 191 17.42 -10.53 -10.25
N MET A 192 17.23 -9.25 -9.89
CA MET A 192 15.91 -8.72 -9.53
C MET A 192 14.95 -8.71 -10.72
N GLN A 193 13.77 -9.31 -10.53
CA GLN A 193 12.72 -9.32 -11.54
C GLN A 193 12.01 -7.97 -11.63
N GLU A 194 11.60 -7.57 -12.83
CA GLU A 194 11.01 -6.24 -13.10
C GLU A 194 9.69 -5.99 -12.36
N ASN A 195 8.99 -7.04 -11.95
CA ASN A 195 7.74 -6.98 -11.21
C ASN A 195 7.94 -7.11 -9.69
N VAL A 196 9.13 -6.80 -9.17
CA VAL A 196 9.40 -6.68 -7.73
C VAL A 196 9.72 -5.23 -7.39
N VAL A 197 9.07 -4.72 -6.34
CA VAL A 197 9.27 -3.37 -5.80
C VAL A 197 9.38 -3.42 -4.27
N PHE A 198 9.97 -2.39 -3.66
CA PHE A 198 10.19 -2.33 -2.21
C PHE A 198 9.32 -1.28 -1.54
N LEU A 199 8.77 -1.63 -0.37
CA LEU A 199 8.07 -0.72 0.54
C LEU A 199 8.90 -0.51 1.80
N HIS A 200 9.34 0.72 2.06
CA HIS A 200 9.97 1.09 3.32
C HIS A 200 8.91 1.27 4.40
N ASP A 201 8.82 0.30 5.34
CA ASP A 201 7.87 0.33 6.45
C ASP A 201 8.53 -0.11 7.75
N GLU A 202 9.22 0.82 8.40
CA GLU A 202 9.84 0.60 9.71
C GLU A 202 8.81 0.40 10.83
N SER A 203 7.53 0.69 10.57
CA SER A 203 6.47 0.48 11.56
C SER A 203 6.04 -0.98 11.68
N LYS A 204 6.41 -1.84 10.72
CA LYS A 204 5.94 -3.24 10.63
C LYS A 204 4.41 -3.35 10.63
N GLY A 205 3.71 -2.37 10.06
CA GLY A 205 2.23 -2.27 10.13
C GLY A 205 1.66 -1.76 11.48
N THR A 206 2.50 -1.38 12.46
CA THR A 206 2.01 -0.91 13.77
C THR A 206 1.65 0.58 13.80
N GLY A 207 1.92 1.33 12.73
CA GLY A 207 1.57 2.75 12.65
C GLY A 207 2.49 3.70 13.42
N LYS A 208 3.68 3.25 13.83
CA LYS A 208 4.73 4.12 14.36
C LYS A 208 5.34 4.97 13.23
N VAL A 209 5.59 6.24 13.51
CA VAL A 209 6.31 7.14 12.59
C VAL A 209 7.78 6.69 12.54
N ALA A 210 8.36 6.59 11.34
CA ALA A 210 9.75 6.23 11.17
C ALA A 210 10.67 7.25 11.87
N SER A 211 11.49 6.79 12.83
CA SER A 211 12.33 7.65 13.68
C SER A 211 13.72 7.96 13.11
N GLY A 212 13.99 7.66 11.83
CA GLY A 212 15.32 7.77 11.23
C GLY A 212 15.35 8.28 9.78
N GLY A 213 14.24 8.86 9.29
CA GLY A 213 14.06 9.17 7.87
C GLY A 213 13.80 7.91 7.04
N TRP A 214 13.51 8.09 5.75
CA TRP A 214 13.35 6.98 4.82
C TRP A 214 14.66 6.69 4.09
N CYS A 215 14.85 5.42 3.70
CA CYS A 215 16.07 4.98 3.05
C CYS A 215 16.27 5.68 1.69
N GLU A 216 17.50 6.10 1.43
CA GLU A 216 17.90 6.83 0.22
C GLU A 216 18.75 5.95 -0.70
N ASP A 217 18.86 4.65 -0.42
CA ASP A 217 19.69 3.71 -1.18
C ASP A 217 19.01 3.31 -2.50
N GLY A 218 19.69 3.61 -3.61
CA GLY A 218 19.20 3.33 -4.96
C GLY A 218 19.00 1.84 -5.28
N ARG A 219 19.54 0.91 -4.48
CA ARG A 219 19.33 -0.53 -4.66
C ARG A 219 17.88 -0.96 -4.44
N PHE A 220 17.10 -0.18 -3.69
CA PHE A 220 15.68 -0.45 -3.42
C PHE A 220 14.74 0.16 -4.48
N VAL A 221 15.30 0.88 -5.45
CA VAL A 221 14.56 1.46 -6.56
C VAL A 221 14.48 0.44 -7.68
N SER A 222 13.27 -0.02 -8.03
CA SER A 222 13.13 -1.09 -9.03
C SER A 222 13.75 -0.69 -10.38
N THR A 223 14.37 -1.66 -11.07
CA THR A 223 15.17 -1.39 -12.27
C THR A 223 14.34 -0.91 -13.46
N SER A 224 13.09 -1.37 -13.59
CA SER A 224 12.21 -1.07 -14.73
C SER A 224 11.50 0.29 -14.61
N ARG A 225 10.74 0.50 -13.53
CA ARG A 225 9.93 1.72 -13.30
C ARG A 225 10.63 2.78 -12.46
N ARG A 226 11.73 2.42 -11.79
CA ARG A 226 12.39 3.25 -10.78
C ARG A 226 11.39 3.76 -9.75
N ILE A 227 10.63 2.84 -9.17
CA ILE A 227 9.58 3.12 -8.18
C ILE A 227 9.98 2.61 -6.80
N VAL A 228 9.57 3.34 -5.75
CA VAL A 228 9.78 2.98 -4.34
C VAL A 228 8.57 3.38 -3.48
N GLY A 229 8.29 2.60 -2.44
CA GLY A 229 7.14 2.80 -1.56
C GLY A 229 7.53 3.26 -0.18
N PHE A 230 6.66 4.02 0.47
CA PHE A 230 6.85 4.45 1.84
C PHE A 230 5.59 4.25 2.70
N ALA A 231 5.75 3.73 3.90
CA ALA A 231 4.68 3.62 4.88
C ALA A 231 5.19 3.93 6.30
N GLY A 232 4.28 3.80 7.27
CA GLY A 232 4.59 3.92 8.70
C GLY A 232 4.03 5.18 9.34
N GLY A 233 2.90 5.03 10.04
CA GLY A 233 2.30 6.09 10.86
C GLY A 233 1.81 7.32 10.08
N ILE A 234 1.60 7.17 8.77
CA ILE A 234 1.05 8.22 7.91
C ILE A 234 -0.46 8.34 8.18
N LYS A 235 -0.94 9.57 8.34
CA LYS A 235 -2.33 9.94 8.69
C LYS A 235 -2.62 11.38 8.19
N PRO A 236 -3.89 11.86 8.22
CA PRO A 236 -4.21 13.20 7.72
C PRO A 236 -3.34 14.32 8.29
N SER A 237 -3.01 14.28 9.58
CA SER A 237 -2.23 15.33 10.23
C SER A 237 -0.74 15.39 9.83
N ASN A 238 -0.19 14.36 9.16
CA ASN A 238 1.23 14.32 8.76
C ASN A 238 1.45 13.87 7.30
N VAL A 239 0.39 13.61 6.52
CA VAL A 239 0.53 13.14 5.14
C VAL A 239 1.28 14.13 4.26
N GLN A 240 1.14 15.44 4.49
CA GLN A 240 1.89 16.46 3.76
C GLN A 240 3.41 16.34 3.96
N SER A 241 3.86 16.22 5.22
CA SER A 241 5.30 16.08 5.51
C SER A 241 5.81 14.70 5.07
N ALA A 242 5.00 13.66 5.19
CA ALA A 242 5.31 12.34 4.65
C ALA A 242 5.55 12.42 3.13
N ILE A 243 4.68 13.07 2.36
CA ILE A 243 4.88 13.25 0.90
C ILE A 243 6.17 14.01 0.59
N GLN A 244 6.47 15.08 1.33
CA GLN A 244 7.70 15.85 1.13
C GLN A 244 8.95 14.99 1.35
N ASN A 245 8.96 14.20 2.43
CA ASN A 245 10.04 13.27 2.72
C ASN A 245 10.14 12.16 1.66
N ALA A 246 9.02 11.71 1.08
CA ALA A 246 9.01 10.67 0.05
C ALA A 246 9.67 11.19 -1.22
N ILE A 247 9.34 12.42 -1.60
CA ILE A 247 9.93 13.08 -2.76
C ILE A 247 11.43 13.27 -2.56
N GLU A 248 11.85 13.72 -1.38
CA GLU A 248 13.27 13.87 -1.06
C GLU A 248 14.02 12.54 -1.14
N ALA A 249 13.53 11.49 -0.46
CA ALA A 249 14.15 10.17 -0.46
C ALA A 249 14.14 9.54 -1.87
N SER A 250 13.07 9.75 -2.64
CA SER A 250 12.97 9.30 -4.03
C SER A 250 14.00 9.98 -4.92
N ASN A 251 14.15 11.30 -4.79
CA ASN A 251 15.12 12.05 -5.58
C ASN A 251 16.56 11.59 -5.28
N LYS A 252 16.89 11.32 -4.01
CA LYS A 252 18.23 10.87 -3.58
C LYS A 252 18.53 9.43 -3.96
N SER A 253 17.54 8.54 -3.87
CA SER A 253 17.67 7.15 -4.33
C SER A 253 17.60 7.02 -5.86
N GLY A 254 17.20 8.08 -6.56
CA GLY A 254 17.03 8.10 -8.00
C GLY A 254 15.71 7.48 -8.47
N ALA A 255 14.73 7.28 -7.59
CA ALA A 255 13.39 6.91 -8.03
C ALA A 255 12.75 8.02 -8.89
N LYS A 256 12.03 7.61 -9.93
CA LYS A 256 11.19 8.49 -10.78
C LYS A 256 9.76 8.54 -10.29
N GLU A 257 9.33 7.52 -9.57
CA GLU A 257 7.97 7.34 -9.08
C GLU A 257 8.01 6.91 -7.62
N PHE A 258 6.99 7.29 -6.85
CA PHE A 258 6.85 6.80 -5.49
C PHE A 258 5.39 6.56 -5.11
N TRP A 259 5.14 5.70 -4.13
CA TRP A 259 3.84 5.63 -3.48
C TRP A 259 3.95 5.75 -1.98
N ILE A 260 2.86 6.17 -1.34
CA ILE A 260 2.72 6.12 0.10
C ILE A 260 1.57 5.20 0.48
N ASP A 261 1.67 4.49 1.60
CA ASP A 261 0.62 3.60 2.09
C ASP A 261 0.26 3.91 3.56
N MET A 262 -1.04 3.86 3.85
CA MET A 262 -1.63 4.22 5.13
C MET A 262 -2.58 3.13 5.59
N GLU A 263 -2.38 2.59 6.79
CA GLU A 263 -3.31 1.62 7.40
C GLU A 263 -3.98 2.21 8.65
N SER A 264 -3.27 2.27 9.78
CA SER A 264 -3.86 2.74 11.04
C SER A 264 -4.26 4.22 11.05
N GLY A 265 -3.59 5.04 10.26
CA GLY A 265 -3.86 6.49 10.19
C GLY A 265 -5.20 6.87 9.55
N VAL A 266 -5.81 5.95 8.80
CA VAL A 266 -7.13 6.11 8.15
C VAL A 266 -8.21 5.29 8.84
N ARG A 267 -7.98 4.89 10.10
CA ARG A 267 -8.97 4.20 10.92
C ARG A 267 -9.41 5.04 12.10
N THR A 268 -10.61 4.79 12.60
CA THR A 268 -11.18 5.46 13.76
C THR A 268 -11.49 4.45 14.84
N LYS A 269 -11.05 4.77 16.06
CA LYS A 269 -11.41 4.01 17.24
C LYS A 269 -12.75 4.52 17.79
N LEU A 270 -13.77 3.68 17.79
CA LEU A 270 -15.06 3.96 18.38
C LEU A 270 -15.04 3.68 19.88
N LEU A 271 -15.97 4.27 20.63
CA LEU A 271 -16.16 3.91 22.03
C LEU A 271 -16.54 2.43 22.13
N PRO A 272 -16.06 1.70 23.16
CA PRO A 272 -16.41 0.31 23.35
C PRO A 272 -17.94 0.15 23.36
N SER A 273 -18.47 -0.60 22.40
CA SER A 273 -19.85 -1.07 22.45
C SER A 273 -19.91 -2.39 23.18
N GLU A 274 -21.08 -2.78 23.70
CA GLU A 274 -21.30 -4.12 24.25
C GLU A 274 -21.02 -5.26 23.24
N MET A 275 -20.94 -4.93 21.94
CA MET A 275 -20.41 -5.83 20.92
C MET A 275 -18.87 -5.73 20.85
N GLU A 276 -18.23 -6.79 21.34
CA GLU A 276 -16.78 -6.98 21.30
C GLU A 276 -16.25 -6.96 19.85
N GLY A 277 -15.15 -6.25 19.60
CA GLY A 277 -14.43 -6.28 18.32
C GLY A 277 -14.90 -5.31 17.22
N LYS A 278 -15.76 -4.31 17.52
CA LYS A 278 -16.20 -3.27 16.55
C LYS A 278 -15.70 -1.86 16.86
N ASP A 279 -14.72 -1.74 17.75
CA ASP A 279 -14.15 -0.46 18.16
C ASP A 279 -13.13 0.09 17.15
N ASP A 280 -12.80 -0.61 16.07
CA ASP A 280 -11.82 -0.19 15.06
C ASP A 280 -12.44 -0.24 13.67
N VAL A 281 -12.73 0.92 13.07
CA VAL A 281 -13.42 1.01 11.78
C VAL A 281 -12.58 1.75 10.74
N PHE A 282 -12.75 1.36 9.48
CA PHE A 282 -12.12 2.02 8.35
C PHE A 282 -12.84 3.36 8.06
N ASP A 283 -12.10 4.47 8.02
CA ASP A 283 -12.66 5.82 8.02
C ASP A 283 -12.45 6.52 6.67
N LEU A 284 -13.50 6.54 5.85
CA LEU A 284 -13.48 7.20 4.55
C LEU A 284 -13.30 8.72 4.62
N ALA A 285 -13.71 9.37 5.72
CA ALA A 285 -13.49 10.80 5.87
C ALA A 285 -11.99 11.10 5.99
N LYS A 286 -11.25 10.27 6.76
CA LYS A 286 -9.78 10.39 6.84
C LYS A 286 -9.09 10.10 5.51
N CYS A 287 -9.57 9.11 4.75
CA CYS A 287 -9.07 8.89 3.39
C CYS A 287 -9.27 10.13 2.52
N TYR A 288 -10.45 10.76 2.60
CA TYR A 288 -10.77 11.97 1.85
C TYR A 288 -9.91 13.17 2.28
N GLU A 289 -9.67 13.37 3.57
CA GLU A 289 -8.73 14.41 4.05
C GLU A 289 -7.33 14.23 3.47
N CYS A 290 -6.82 13.00 3.41
CA CYS A 290 -5.54 12.71 2.76
C CYS A 290 -5.58 13.03 1.26
N ILE A 291 -6.67 12.69 0.57
CA ILE A 291 -6.89 13.03 -0.84
C ILE A 291 -6.87 14.55 -1.05
N ASP A 292 -7.60 15.32 -0.24
CA ASP A 292 -7.66 16.78 -0.30
C ASP A 292 -6.26 17.40 -0.14
N ILE A 293 -5.47 16.89 0.80
CA ILE A 293 -4.09 17.36 1.02
C ILE A 293 -3.22 17.06 -0.20
N VAL A 294 -3.29 15.85 -0.76
CA VAL A 294 -2.52 15.44 -1.95
C VAL A 294 -2.92 16.27 -3.18
N CYS A 295 -4.21 16.55 -3.35
CA CYS A 295 -4.72 17.46 -4.38
C CYS A 295 -4.22 18.89 -4.17
N GLY A 296 -4.20 19.38 -2.93
CA GLY A 296 -3.67 20.69 -2.55
C GLY A 296 -2.17 20.86 -2.83
N LEU A 297 -1.42 19.75 -2.85
CA LEU A 297 -0.01 19.69 -3.26
C LEU A 297 0.19 19.62 -4.79
N GLY A 298 -0.89 19.46 -5.57
CA GLY A 298 -0.83 19.38 -7.03
C GLY A 298 -0.34 18.03 -7.57
N LEU A 299 -0.29 16.99 -6.73
CA LEU A 299 0.11 15.63 -7.13
C LEU A 299 -1.06 14.81 -7.69
N MET A 300 -2.29 15.25 -7.43
CA MET A 300 -3.54 14.74 -7.97
C MET A 300 -4.50 15.92 -8.17
N SER A 301 -5.62 15.70 -8.86
CA SER A 301 -6.68 16.69 -8.98
C SER A 301 -8.02 16.11 -8.55
N HIS A 302 -8.83 16.94 -7.89
CA HIS A 302 -10.25 16.62 -7.71
C HIS A 302 -10.93 16.46 -9.08
N PRO A 303 -11.91 15.56 -9.20
CA PRO A 303 -12.83 15.55 -10.32
C PRO A 303 -13.38 16.96 -10.59
N PRO A 304 -13.59 17.33 -11.86
CA PRO A 304 -14.10 18.65 -12.23
C PRO A 304 -15.36 19.07 -11.48
N ASP A 305 -16.22 18.08 -11.16
CA ASP A 305 -17.55 18.29 -10.58
C ASP A 305 -17.57 18.35 -9.03
N LEU A 306 -16.41 18.25 -8.37
CA LEU A 306 -16.28 18.30 -6.90
C LEU A 306 -15.56 19.57 -6.40
N ARG A 307 -15.46 20.61 -7.22
CA ARG A 307 -14.84 21.90 -6.88
C ARG A 307 -15.82 22.94 -6.37
#